data_AF-A0A1Q8HY72-F1
#
_entry.id   AF-A0A1Q8HY72-F1
#
_cell.length_a   1.000
_cell.length_b   1.000
_cell.length_c   1.000
_cell.angle_alpha   90.00
_cell.angle_beta   90.00
_cell.angle_gamma   90.00
#
_symmetry.space_group_name_H-M   'P 1'
#
loop_
_entity.id
_entity.type
_entity.pdbx_description
1 polymer ?
#
loop_
_entity_poly.entity_id
_entity_poly.type
_entity_poly.pdbx_seq_one_letter_code
_entity_poly.pdbx_strand_id
1 'polypeptide(L)'
;MVRTSLRPADLPGLTAWPKGMRVNRAPRAAPPGRPAALRGRGRLPADRLGHQHEGGSARRSRGAPPATSPLPGDRIRCAKDTGLDRFPLQGFAANRVWCLIVALACDILAFSQLLALASAAARRWEPRTIRLRLMSIPAVIARHARRTVLRYKADHPFTGLLLTALSSFQALPAP
;
A
#
# COMPACT_ATOMS: atom_id res chain seq x y z
N MET A 1 0.89 -5.57 -41.80
CA MET A 1 -0.53 -5.45 -41.39
C MET A 1 -1.11 -6.86 -41.36
N VAL A 2 -1.18 -7.51 -40.20
CA VAL A 2 -1.56 -8.93 -40.09
C VAL A 2 -2.97 -9.02 -39.52
N ARG A 3 -3.93 -9.41 -40.38
CA ARG A 3 -5.30 -9.80 -39.98
C ARG A 3 -5.31 -11.31 -39.81
N THR A 4 -5.53 -11.79 -38.59
CA THR A 4 -5.77 -13.22 -38.34
C THR A 4 -7.27 -13.42 -38.18
N SER A 5 -7.90 -14.20 -39.07
CA SER A 5 -9.31 -14.58 -38.93
C SER A 5 -9.45 -15.65 -37.84
N LEU A 6 -10.50 -15.53 -37.02
CA LEU A 6 -10.86 -16.51 -36.00
C LEU A 6 -11.66 -17.65 -36.66
N ARG A 7 -11.32 -18.92 -36.38
CA ARG A 7 -12.09 -20.10 -36.79
C ARG A 7 -13.39 -20.20 -35.95
N PRO A 8 -14.46 -20.82 -36.48
CA PRO A 8 -15.78 -20.84 -35.81
C PRO A 8 -15.83 -21.58 -34.46
N ALA A 9 -14.86 -22.42 -34.15
CA ALA A 9 -14.86 -23.27 -32.94
C ALA A 9 -14.51 -22.52 -31.62
N ASP A 10 -14.05 -21.27 -31.69
CA ASP A 10 -13.60 -20.50 -30.52
C ASP A 10 -14.63 -19.47 -30.01
N LEU A 11 -15.86 -19.52 -30.51
CA LEU A 11 -16.94 -18.61 -30.11
C LEU A 11 -17.61 -19.10 -28.80
N PRO A 12 -17.64 -18.29 -27.72
CA PRO A 12 -18.43 -18.63 -26.54
C PRO A 12 -19.92 -18.67 -26.91
N GLY A 13 -20.67 -19.60 -26.32
CA GLY A 13 -22.13 -19.69 -26.51
C GLY A 13 -22.84 -18.44 -26.00
N LEU A 14 -23.46 -17.67 -26.89
CA LEU A 14 -24.10 -16.38 -26.60
C LEU A 14 -25.62 -16.49 -26.41
N THR A 15 -26.15 -17.71 -26.27
CA THR A 15 -27.60 -18.00 -26.27
C THR A 15 -28.37 -17.37 -25.12
N ALA A 16 -27.69 -17.04 -24.01
CA ALA A 16 -28.26 -16.34 -22.86
C ALA A 16 -27.78 -14.87 -22.73
N TRP A 17 -27.19 -14.30 -23.79
CA TRP A 17 -26.55 -12.99 -23.71
C TRP A 17 -27.56 -11.83 -23.88
N PRO A 18 -27.51 -10.77 -23.06
CA PRO A 18 -28.47 -9.67 -23.14
C PRO A 18 -28.42 -8.93 -24.48
N LYS A 19 -29.59 -8.62 -25.03
CA LYS A 19 -29.73 -7.90 -26.30
C LYS A 19 -29.07 -6.52 -26.19
N GLY A 20 -28.15 -6.20 -27.12
CA GLY A 20 -27.41 -4.92 -27.17
C GLY A 20 -26.01 -4.93 -26.52
N MET A 21 -25.55 -6.06 -25.99
CA MET A 21 -24.26 -6.14 -25.27
C MET A 21 -23.20 -6.88 -26.10
N ARG A 22 -22.00 -6.30 -26.28
CA ARG A 22 -20.90 -6.88 -27.06
C ARG A 22 -19.75 -7.37 -26.17
N VAL A 23 -19.14 -8.50 -26.53
CA VAL A 23 -17.96 -9.06 -25.88
C VAL A 23 -16.77 -8.98 -26.82
N ASN A 24 -15.72 -8.26 -26.42
CA ASN A 24 -14.47 -8.19 -27.17
C ASN A 24 -13.37 -8.94 -26.40
N ARG A 25 -12.81 -9.99 -27.03
CA ARG A 25 -11.65 -10.73 -26.52
C ARG A 25 -10.40 -10.15 -27.19
N ALA A 26 -9.49 -9.61 -26.39
CA ALA A 26 -8.22 -9.10 -26.88
C ALA A 26 -7.05 -9.82 -26.17
N PRO A 27 -6.05 -10.33 -26.92
CA PRO A 27 -4.84 -10.88 -26.33
C PRO A 27 -4.13 -9.82 -25.50
N ARG A 28 -3.73 -10.17 -24.27
CA ARG A 28 -2.96 -9.24 -23.44
C ARG A 28 -1.52 -9.12 -23.97
N ALA A 29 -1.07 -7.90 -24.27
CA ALA A 29 0.32 -7.64 -24.60
C ALA A 29 1.23 -7.98 -23.40
N ALA A 30 2.34 -8.67 -23.66
CA ALA A 30 3.30 -9.03 -22.63
C ALA A 30 4.08 -7.78 -22.14
N PRO A 31 4.37 -7.67 -20.83
CA PRO A 31 5.27 -6.62 -20.33
C PRO A 31 6.68 -6.77 -20.93
N PRO A 32 7.42 -5.65 -21.12
CA PRO A 32 8.79 -5.71 -21.62
C PRO A 32 9.70 -6.52 -20.68
N GLY A 33 10.54 -7.39 -21.24
CA GLY A 33 11.55 -8.17 -20.51
C GLY A 33 11.19 -9.61 -20.13
N ARG A 34 10.02 -10.15 -20.54
CA ARG A 34 9.67 -11.56 -20.25
C ARG A 34 10.04 -12.50 -21.43
N PRO A 35 10.82 -13.56 -21.22
CA PRO A 35 11.13 -14.53 -22.27
C PRO A 35 9.87 -15.23 -22.80
N ALA A 36 9.79 -15.40 -24.13
CA ALA A 36 8.66 -16.04 -24.81
C ALA A 36 8.40 -17.49 -24.35
N ALA A 37 9.40 -18.16 -23.77
CA ALA A 37 9.33 -19.54 -23.27
C ALA A 37 8.37 -19.76 -22.08
N LEU A 38 7.89 -18.69 -21.43
CA LEU A 38 6.91 -18.78 -20.35
C LEU A 38 5.45 -18.72 -20.86
N ARG A 39 5.21 -18.64 -22.17
CA ARG A 39 3.86 -18.74 -22.75
C ARG A 39 3.41 -20.21 -22.70
N GLY A 40 2.41 -20.51 -21.87
CA GLY A 40 1.64 -21.76 -21.97
C GLY A 40 1.68 -22.72 -20.76
N ARG A 41 2.46 -22.44 -19.69
CA ARG A 41 2.52 -23.34 -18.51
C ARG A 41 1.69 -22.91 -17.30
N GLY A 42 0.86 -21.87 -17.43
CA GLY A 42 0.00 -21.40 -16.34
C GLY A 42 -1.47 -21.40 -16.75
N ARG A 43 -2.32 -22.08 -15.97
CA ARG A 43 -3.79 -22.07 -16.05
C ARG A 43 -4.35 -20.70 -15.59
N LEU A 44 -3.93 -19.61 -16.22
CA LEU A 44 -4.51 -18.28 -16.02
C LEU A 44 -4.89 -17.74 -17.40
N PRO A 45 -6.15 -17.35 -17.64
CA PRO A 45 -6.56 -16.84 -18.94
C PRO A 45 -5.72 -15.62 -19.32
N ALA A 46 -5.00 -15.71 -20.45
CA ALA A 46 -4.20 -14.62 -21.02
C ALA A 46 -5.06 -13.58 -21.79
N ASP A 47 -6.37 -13.69 -21.66
CA ASP A 47 -7.34 -12.91 -22.41
C ASP A 47 -8.10 -11.95 -21.49
N ARG A 48 -8.20 -10.69 -21.93
CA ARG A 48 -9.15 -9.75 -21.34
C ARG A 48 -10.50 -9.96 -22.00
N LEU A 49 -11.51 -10.25 -21.20
CA LEU A 49 -12.92 -10.10 -21.58
C LEU A 49 -13.36 -8.69 -21.19
N GLY A 50 -13.79 -7.90 -22.18
CA GLY A 50 -14.40 -6.60 -21.97
C GLY A 50 -15.86 -6.61 -22.43
N HIS A 51 -16.75 -6.01 -21.62
CA HIS A 51 -18.16 -5.83 -21.95
C HIS A 51 -18.45 -4.37 -22.28
N GLN A 52 -19.22 -4.12 -23.33
CA GLN A 52 -19.71 -2.78 -23.69
C GLN A 52 -21.25 -2.78 -23.79
N HIS A 53 -21.88 -1.72 -23.28
CA HIS A 53 -23.30 -1.41 -23.42
C HIS A 53 -23.44 -0.10 -24.20
N GLU A 54 -24.50 0.02 -25.02
CA GLU A 54 -24.91 1.24 -25.73
C GLU A 54 -24.98 2.54 -24.88
N GLY A 55 -25.08 2.47 -23.55
CA GLY A 55 -25.01 3.63 -22.65
C GLY A 55 -23.58 4.08 -22.27
N GLY A 56 -22.55 3.48 -22.86
CA GLY A 56 -21.14 3.76 -22.56
C GLY A 56 -20.45 2.65 -21.77
N SER A 57 -19.13 2.59 -21.93
CA SER A 57 -18.25 1.67 -21.20
C SER A 57 -18.40 1.89 -19.69
N ALA A 58 -18.67 0.82 -18.93
CA ALA A 58 -18.46 0.78 -17.49
C ALA A 58 -16.94 0.80 -17.20
N ARG A 59 -16.30 1.89 -17.60
CA ARG A 59 -14.98 2.27 -17.14
C ARG A 59 -15.17 2.52 -15.65
N ARG A 60 -14.81 1.55 -14.82
CA ARG A 60 -14.20 1.93 -13.54
C ARG A 60 -12.95 2.70 -13.93
N SER A 61 -13.10 4.01 -14.02
CA SER A 61 -12.02 4.98 -14.02
C SER A 61 -11.25 4.73 -12.74
N ARG A 62 -10.28 3.81 -12.83
CA ARG A 62 -9.08 3.93 -12.01
C ARG A 62 -8.37 5.16 -12.58
N GLY A 63 -8.86 6.33 -12.19
CA GLY A 63 -8.17 7.59 -12.41
C GLY A 63 -6.75 7.45 -11.85
N ALA A 64 -5.84 8.27 -12.34
CA ALA A 64 -4.54 8.41 -11.72
C ALA A 64 -4.75 8.56 -10.19
N PRO A 65 -4.01 7.83 -9.34
CA PRO A 65 -4.07 8.08 -7.91
C PRO A 65 -3.83 9.59 -7.70
N PRO A 66 -4.49 10.22 -6.70
CA PRO A 66 -4.14 11.59 -6.34
C PRO A 66 -2.62 11.66 -6.20
N ALA A 67 -1.96 12.67 -6.77
CA ALA A 67 -0.50 12.79 -6.89
C ALA A 67 0.26 12.71 -5.54
N THR A 68 -0.47 12.60 -4.44
CA THR A 68 -0.01 12.51 -3.04
C THR A 68 -0.10 11.09 -2.46
N SER A 69 -0.73 10.14 -3.15
CA SER A 69 -0.82 8.75 -2.69
C SER A 69 0.42 7.96 -3.10
N PRO A 70 1.15 7.33 -2.15
CA PRO A 70 2.30 6.50 -2.46
C PRO A 70 1.91 5.42 -3.47
N LEU A 71 2.81 5.11 -4.40
CA LEU A 71 2.58 4.04 -5.36
C LEU A 71 2.31 2.73 -4.60
N PRO A 72 1.52 1.80 -5.15
CA PRO A 72 1.22 0.53 -4.46
C PRO A 72 2.48 -0.23 -3.99
N GLY A 73 3.59 -0.15 -4.74
CA GLY A 73 4.86 -0.75 -4.34
C GLY A 73 5.48 -0.11 -3.09
N ASP A 74 5.39 1.21 -2.95
CA ASP A 74 5.85 1.93 -1.76
C ASP A 74 5.04 1.52 -0.54
N ARG A 75 3.73 1.31 -0.70
CA ARG A 75 2.87 0.84 0.40
C ARG A 75 3.24 -0.57 0.88
N ILE A 76 3.59 -1.47 -0.04
CA ILE A 76 4.07 -2.82 0.32
C ILE A 76 5.43 -2.74 1.02
N ARG A 77 6.34 -1.89 0.56
CA ARG A 77 7.64 -1.66 1.23
C ARG A 77 7.44 -1.13 2.64
N CYS A 78 6.62 -0.09 2.81
CA CYS A 78 6.27 0.45 4.13
C CYS A 78 5.65 -0.60 5.05
N ALA A 79 4.75 -1.45 4.54
CA ALA A 79 4.16 -2.52 5.33
C ALA A 79 5.18 -3.61 5.75
N LYS A 80 6.16 -3.90 4.90
CA LYS A 80 7.27 -4.80 5.28
C LYS A 80 8.15 -4.17 6.37
N ASP A 81 8.43 -2.87 6.27
CA ASP A 81 9.18 -2.16 7.30
C ASP A 81 8.45 -2.14 8.67
N THR A 82 7.12 -2.28 8.67
CA THR A 82 6.29 -2.46 9.89
C THR A 82 6.05 -3.92 10.28
N GLY A 83 6.67 -4.88 9.59
CA GLY A 83 6.70 -6.29 9.99
C GLY A 83 5.83 -7.25 9.18
N LEU A 84 5.27 -6.83 8.03
CA LEU A 84 4.52 -7.73 7.15
C LEU A 84 5.35 -8.92 6.64
N ASP A 85 6.68 -8.86 6.71
CA ASP A 85 7.59 -9.95 6.35
C ASP A 85 7.91 -10.91 7.52
N ARG A 86 7.37 -10.67 8.72
CA ARG A 86 7.69 -11.40 9.96
C ARG A 86 6.48 -12.14 10.52
N PHE A 87 5.88 -13.00 9.69
CA PHE A 87 4.73 -13.79 10.12
C PHE A 87 5.10 -14.80 11.22
N PRO A 88 4.28 -14.94 12.27
CA PRO A 88 4.54 -15.90 13.34
C PRO A 88 4.32 -17.37 12.93
N LEU A 89 3.74 -17.66 11.75
CA LEU A 89 3.54 -19.01 11.16
C LEU A 89 2.91 -20.08 12.07
N GLN A 90 2.29 -19.71 13.19
CA GLN A 90 1.59 -20.61 14.12
C GLN A 90 0.21 -21.07 13.61
N GLY A 91 -0.31 -20.43 12.56
CA GLY A 91 -1.60 -20.77 11.93
C GLY A 91 -2.17 -19.60 11.12
N PHE A 92 -3.18 -19.86 10.27
CA PHE A 92 -3.77 -18.84 9.41
C PHE A 92 -4.48 -17.72 10.21
N ALA A 93 -5.16 -18.07 11.29
CA ALA A 93 -5.82 -17.09 12.17
C ALA A 93 -4.80 -16.13 12.82
N ALA A 94 -3.67 -16.64 13.31
CA ALA A 94 -2.60 -15.83 13.87
C ALA A 94 -2.00 -14.88 12.82
N ASN A 95 -1.79 -15.35 11.59
CA ASN A 95 -1.30 -14.50 10.49
C ASN A 95 -2.32 -13.41 10.10
N ARG A 96 -3.63 -13.68 10.20
CA ARG A 96 -4.67 -12.64 9.99
C ARG A 96 -4.60 -11.56 11.07
N VAL A 97 -4.47 -11.94 12.34
CA VAL A 97 -4.27 -11.00 13.44
C VAL A 97 -2.98 -10.20 13.25
N TRP A 98 -1.91 -10.85 12.81
CA TRP A 98 -0.65 -10.17 12.49
C TRP A 98 -0.82 -9.10 11.40
N CYS A 99 -1.53 -9.42 10.30
CA CYS A 99 -1.84 -8.43 9.26
C CYS A 99 -2.62 -7.22 9.80
N LEU A 100 -3.55 -7.43 10.74
CA LEU A 100 -4.31 -6.34 11.37
C LEU A 100 -3.41 -5.49 12.28
N ILE A 101 -2.51 -6.10 13.03
CA ILE A 101 -1.51 -5.38 13.84
C ILE A 101 -0.59 -4.53 12.95
N VAL A 102 -0.11 -5.09 11.84
CA VAL A 102 0.72 -4.37 10.87
C VAL A 102 -0.05 -3.20 10.24
N ALA A 103 -1.33 -3.40 9.88
CA ALA A 103 -2.18 -2.32 9.38
C ALA A 103 -2.36 -1.19 10.41
N LEU A 104 -2.66 -1.55 11.65
CA LEU A 104 -2.78 -0.60 12.76
C LEU A 104 -1.47 0.17 12.99
N ALA A 105 -0.32 -0.50 12.95
CA ALA A 105 0.98 0.15 13.08
C ALA A 105 1.24 1.16 11.94
N CYS A 106 0.87 0.81 10.70
CA CYS A 106 0.93 1.73 9.56
C CYS A 106 0.03 2.95 9.78
N ASP A 107 -1.20 2.75 10.26
CA ASP A 107 -2.14 3.84 10.50
C ASP A 107 -1.65 4.78 11.60
N ILE A 108 -1.18 4.23 12.75
CA ILE A 108 -0.61 5.02 13.84
C ILE A 108 0.58 5.85 13.35
N LEU A 109 1.48 5.25 12.55
CA LEU A 109 2.62 5.97 11.98
C LEU A 109 2.19 7.07 11.00
N ALA A 110 1.18 6.82 10.17
CA ALA A 110 0.67 7.79 9.20
C ALA A 110 0.01 8.99 9.92
N PHE A 111 -0.84 8.72 10.92
CA PHE A 111 -1.45 9.78 11.74
C PHE A 111 -0.41 10.54 12.54
N SER A 112 0.60 9.87 13.09
CA SER A 112 1.66 10.55 13.84
C SER A 112 2.44 11.53 12.97
N GLN A 113 2.78 11.13 11.74
CA GLN A 113 3.44 12.01 10.78
C GLN A 113 2.53 13.17 10.33
N LEU A 114 1.24 12.90 10.16
CA LEU A 114 0.28 13.93 9.76
C LEU A 114 0.12 15.01 10.83
N LEU A 115 0.03 14.61 12.10
CA LEU A 115 -0.28 15.51 13.22
C LEU A 115 0.97 16.22 13.75
N ALA A 116 2.09 15.51 13.91
CA ALA A 116 3.25 16.01 14.64
C ALA A 116 4.41 16.46 13.75
N LEU A 117 4.44 16.02 12.49
CA LEU A 117 5.51 16.33 11.54
C LEU A 117 5.01 17.17 10.37
N ALA A 118 3.82 17.78 10.48
CA ALA A 118 3.13 18.48 9.41
C ALA A 118 4.01 19.48 8.64
N SER A 119 4.86 20.22 9.35
CA SER A 119 5.77 21.25 8.85
C SER A 119 7.22 20.78 8.63
N ALA A 120 7.52 19.51 8.90
CA ALA A 120 8.88 18.96 8.77
C ALA A 120 9.00 18.05 7.54
N ALA A 121 10.18 18.03 6.92
CA ALA A 121 10.51 17.05 5.87
C ALA A 121 10.35 15.59 6.34
N ALA A 122 10.40 15.37 7.66
CA ALA A 122 10.17 14.08 8.29
C ALA A 122 8.77 13.48 8.05
N ARG A 123 7.77 14.29 7.64
CA ARG A 123 6.44 13.79 7.22
C ARG A 123 6.47 12.82 6.05
N ARG A 124 7.51 12.90 5.21
CA ARG A 124 7.66 12.06 4.00
C ARG A 124 8.60 10.88 4.23
N TRP A 125 9.11 10.70 5.44
CA TRP A 125 10.04 9.62 5.72
C TRP A 125 9.35 8.27 5.72
N GLU A 126 10.04 7.26 5.18
CA GLU A 126 9.56 5.88 5.26
C GLU A 126 9.55 5.38 6.72
N PRO A 127 8.68 4.41 7.08
CA PRO A 127 8.59 3.85 8.42
C PRO A 127 9.94 3.40 8.99
N ARG A 128 10.78 2.78 8.16
CA ARG A 128 12.13 2.38 8.55
C ARG A 128 12.98 3.56 9.00
N THR A 129 12.93 4.66 8.27
CA THR A 129 13.68 5.88 8.59
C THR A 129 13.20 6.49 9.89
N ILE A 130 11.89 6.57 10.11
CA ILE A 130 11.32 7.04 11.39
C ILE A 130 11.77 6.16 12.54
N ARG A 131 11.71 4.83 12.36
CA ARG A 131 12.12 3.88 13.39
C ARG A 131 13.59 4.05 13.78
N LEU A 132 14.48 4.22 12.79
CA LEU A 132 15.92 4.34 13.00
C LEU A 132 16.41 5.75 13.40
N ARG A 133 15.59 6.79 13.19
CA ARG A 133 15.97 8.17 13.52
C ARG A 133 15.28 8.72 14.75
N LEU A 134 14.01 8.37 14.97
CA LEU A 134 13.18 8.92 16.05
C LEU A 134 12.90 7.89 17.14
N MET A 135 12.51 6.67 16.76
CA MET A 135 12.12 5.65 17.75
C MET A 135 13.32 4.95 18.41
N SER A 136 14.50 5.04 17.81
CA SER A 136 15.75 4.52 18.37
C SER A 136 16.58 5.59 19.08
N ILE A 137 16.03 6.79 19.30
CA ILE A 137 16.73 7.83 20.08
C ILE A 137 16.91 7.30 21.50
N PRO A 138 18.15 7.24 22.03
CA PRO A 138 18.38 6.76 23.38
C PRO A 138 17.69 7.70 24.38
N ALA A 139 16.94 7.11 25.29
CA ALA A 139 16.21 7.83 26.33
C ALA A 139 16.25 7.07 27.67
N VAL A 140 16.23 7.82 28.75
CA VAL A 140 16.17 7.31 30.12
C VAL A 140 14.78 7.59 30.69
N ILE A 141 14.15 6.56 31.24
CA ILE A 141 12.89 6.70 31.98
C ILE A 141 13.24 7.07 33.42
N ALA A 142 12.91 8.28 33.83
CA ALA A 142 13.05 8.74 35.20
C ALA A 142 11.67 8.81 35.87
N ARG A 143 11.58 8.42 37.13
CA ARG A 143 10.38 8.60 37.95
C ARG A 143 10.69 9.59 39.06
N HIS A 144 9.92 10.66 39.14
CA HIS A 144 10.10 11.71 40.15
C HIS A 144 8.73 12.25 40.59
N ALA A 145 8.51 12.37 41.91
CA ALA A 145 7.29 12.96 42.49
C ALA A 145 5.97 12.45 41.85
N ARG A 146 5.84 11.12 41.70
CA ARG A 146 4.69 10.44 41.06
C ARG A 146 4.50 10.75 39.57
N ARG A 147 5.48 11.36 38.90
CA ARG A 147 5.51 11.58 37.46
C ARG A 147 6.57 10.71 36.79
N THR A 148 6.24 10.15 35.63
CA THR A 148 7.19 9.47 34.75
C THR A 148 7.65 10.47 33.69
N VAL A 149 8.96 10.67 33.59
CA VAL A 149 9.59 11.60 32.64
C VAL A 149 10.54 10.82 31.75
N LEU A 150 10.45 11.04 30.43
CA LEU A 150 11.40 10.49 29.47
C LEU A 150 12.48 11.53 29.15
N ARG A 151 13.74 11.22 29.41
CA ARG A 151 14.89 12.11 29.14
C ARG A 151 15.63 11.59 27.92
N TYR A 152 15.59 12.33 26.82
CA TYR A 152 16.29 11.99 25.58
C TYR A 152 17.74 12.50 25.60
N LYS A 153 18.64 11.83 24.90
CA LYS A 153 20.03 12.31 24.71
C LYS A 153 20.02 13.64 23.95
N ALA A 154 20.59 14.68 24.55
CA ALA A 154 20.60 16.04 23.98
C ALA A 154 21.35 16.13 22.64
N ASP A 155 22.52 15.48 22.54
CA ASP A 155 23.42 15.60 21.37
C ASP A 155 22.99 14.74 20.16
N HIS A 156 21.85 14.04 20.24
CA HIS A 156 21.41 13.21 19.14
C HIS A 156 20.77 14.09 18.03
N PRO A 157 21.13 13.90 16.75
CA PRO A 157 20.82 14.83 15.66
C PRO A 157 19.32 15.09 15.45
N PHE A 158 18.47 14.15 15.86
CA PHE A 158 17.02 14.23 15.69
C PHE A 158 16.25 14.52 16.99
N THR A 159 16.94 14.77 18.12
CA THR A 159 16.26 15.05 19.40
C THR A 159 15.42 16.32 19.32
N GLY A 160 15.95 17.40 18.73
CA GLY A 160 15.18 18.63 18.54
C GLY A 160 13.90 18.40 17.73
N LEU A 161 14.00 17.64 16.64
CA LEU A 161 12.84 17.28 15.81
C LEU A 161 11.81 16.47 16.59
N LEU A 162 12.26 15.47 17.37
CA LEU A 162 11.36 14.66 18.20
C LEU A 162 10.64 15.52 19.24
N LEU A 163 11.35 16.41 19.93
CA LEU A 163 10.75 17.29 20.94
C LEU A 163 9.73 18.24 20.32
N THR A 164 10.03 18.83 19.16
CA THR A 164 9.06 19.64 18.41
C THR A 164 7.81 18.84 18.07
N ALA A 165 7.96 17.62 17.57
CA ALA A 165 6.84 16.74 17.24
C ALA A 165 5.98 16.41 18.47
N LEU A 166 6.59 16.09 19.61
CA LEU A 166 5.89 15.84 20.88
C LEU A 166 5.14 17.08 21.37
N SER A 167 5.76 18.26 21.30
CA SER A 167 5.12 19.52 21.64
C SER A 167 3.92 19.81 20.73
N SER A 168 4.01 19.53 19.42
CA SER A 168 2.89 19.66 18.50
C SER A 168 1.72 18.75 18.87
N PHE A 169 1.97 17.51 19.30
CA PHE A 169 0.92 16.62 19.79
C PHE A 169 0.25 17.15 21.07
N GLN A 170 1.03 17.65 22.02
CA GLN A 170 0.52 18.19 23.28
C GLN A 170 -0.30 19.47 23.09
N ALA A 171 -0.05 20.21 22.01
CA ALA A 171 -0.78 21.42 21.66
C ALA A 171 -2.12 21.17 20.92
N LEU A 172 -2.43 19.92 20.57
CA LEU A 172 -3.71 19.59 19.94
C LEU A 172 -4.86 19.85 20.94
N PRO A 173 -5.97 20.45 20.50
CA PRO A 173 -7.12 20.70 21.37
C PRO A 173 -7.68 19.37 21.88
N ALA A 174 -8.10 19.36 23.15
CA ALA A 174 -8.88 18.25 23.67
C ALA A 174 -10.20 18.14 22.89
N PRO A 175 -10.66 16.91 22.57
CA PRO A 175 -11.93 16.68 21.90
C PRO A 175 -13.13 17.12 22.76
#